data_AF-A0A3D9GVB2-F1
#
_entry.id   AF-A0A3D9GVB2-F1
#
_cell.length_a   1.000
_cell.length_b   1.000
_cell.length_c   1.000
_cell.angle_alpha   90.00
_cell.angle_beta   90.00
_cell.angle_gamma   90.00
#
_symmetry.space_group_name_H-M   'P 1'
#
loop_
_entity.id
_entity.type
_entity.pdbx_description
1 polymer ?
#
loop_
_entity_poly.entity_id
_entity_poly.type
_entity_poly.pdbx_seq_one_letter_code
_entity_poly.pdbx_strand_id
1 'polypeptide(L)'
;MTQYYYIASSRELPTGSFGKNKTVMTIRDYIEKVNPSAKDQIVMQALLEKDPEGDQLMDIYETELDAAGLYVAGPMKSVDASCPFQHPYIYQVDPDGGSFEMNDEKKLSSPEYYQCSRKCITELFEYMGRHLEIGEELELYSCTAYGCERFSDLPNKDDLMIDLSTFQLGDNFEWKERQMIRVRK
;
A
#
# COMPACT_ATOMS: atom_id res chain seq x y z
N MET A 1 -14.32 7.31 10.20
CA MET A 1 -13.63 6.10 10.68
C MET A 1 -12.70 5.67 9.57
N THR A 2 -11.40 5.54 9.86
CA THR A 2 -10.39 5.24 8.86
C THR A 2 -9.78 3.89 9.17
N GLN A 3 -9.68 3.02 8.16
CA GLN A 3 -9.03 1.74 8.25
C GLN A 3 -7.52 1.92 8.17
N TYR A 4 -6.78 1.31 9.09
CA TYR A 4 -5.34 1.29 9.10
C TYR A 4 -4.83 -0.15 9.02
N TYR A 5 -3.70 -0.34 8.37
CA TYR A 5 -3.03 -1.63 8.24
C TYR A 5 -1.58 -1.49 8.68
N TYR A 6 -1.09 -2.52 9.34
CA TYR A 6 0.21 -2.52 9.98
C TYR A 6 0.93 -3.84 9.75
N ILE A 7 2.25 -3.75 9.60
CA ILE A 7 3.17 -4.89 9.54
C ILE A 7 4.20 -4.73 10.65
N ALA A 8 4.41 -5.77 11.45
CA ALA A 8 5.46 -5.82 12.44
C ALA A 8 6.49 -6.90 12.09
N SER A 9 7.77 -6.55 12.22
CA SER A 9 8.91 -7.40 11.88
C SER A 9 9.97 -7.44 12.97
N SER A 10 10.66 -8.57 13.06
CA SER A 10 11.85 -8.74 13.92
C SER A 10 13.01 -7.83 13.53
N ARG A 11 13.03 -7.33 12.28
CA ARG A 11 14.09 -6.49 11.72
C ARG A 11 13.55 -5.30 10.93
N GLU A 12 14.45 -4.40 10.55
CA GLU A 12 14.06 -3.27 9.71
C GLU A 12 13.68 -3.73 8.29
N LEU A 13 12.54 -3.22 7.81
CA LEU A 13 12.07 -3.42 6.46
C LEU A 13 12.21 -2.14 5.60
N PRO A 14 12.41 -2.26 4.28
CA PRO A 14 12.49 -1.12 3.38
C PRO A 14 11.18 -0.32 3.32
N THR A 15 11.27 1.00 3.36
CA THR A 15 10.10 1.90 3.28
C THR A 15 10.01 2.58 1.92
N GLY A 16 8.81 3.07 1.57
CA GLY A 16 8.54 3.74 0.30
C GLY A 16 7.39 3.10 -0.48
N SER A 17 7.31 3.43 -1.77
CA SER A 17 6.31 2.85 -2.70
C SER A 17 6.88 1.66 -3.47
N PHE A 18 6.07 0.61 -3.59
CA PHE A 18 6.38 -0.64 -4.28
C PHE A 18 5.29 -0.96 -5.31
N GLY A 19 5.65 -1.65 -6.39
CA GLY A 19 4.71 -2.11 -7.43
C GLY A 19 4.22 -1.06 -8.42
N LYS A 20 4.56 0.21 -8.24
CA LYS A 20 4.16 1.29 -9.14
C LYS A 20 4.96 1.27 -10.44
N ASN A 21 4.25 1.39 -11.57
CA ASN A 21 4.84 1.44 -12.91
C ASN A 21 4.81 2.88 -13.41
N LYS A 22 5.93 3.61 -13.27
CA LYS A 22 6.00 5.00 -13.67
C LYS A 22 6.72 5.17 -15.00
N THR A 23 6.15 6.03 -15.84
CA THR A 23 6.83 6.59 -17.01
C THR A 23 7.35 7.97 -16.62
N VAL A 24 8.60 8.28 -16.97
CA VAL A 24 9.20 9.57 -16.68
C VAL A 24 9.18 10.42 -17.96
N MET A 25 8.63 11.62 -17.89
CA MET A 25 8.73 12.61 -18.96
C MET A 25 8.85 14.03 -18.41
N THR A 26 9.17 14.98 -19.28
CA THR A 26 9.26 16.39 -18.89
C THR A 26 7.87 16.97 -18.65
N ILE A 27 7.76 18.00 -17.80
CA ILE A 27 6.50 18.74 -17.60
C ILE A 27 5.98 19.27 -18.94
N ARG A 28 6.89 19.74 -19.79
CA ARG A 28 6.55 20.22 -21.12
C ARG A 28 5.96 19.13 -22.01
N ASP A 29 6.61 17.98 -22.10
CA ASP A 29 6.10 16.85 -22.88
C ASP A 29 4.73 16.38 -22.37
N TYR A 30 4.53 16.36 -21.04
CA TYR A 30 3.26 16.00 -20.46
C TYR A 30 2.14 16.95 -20.89
N ILE A 31 2.37 18.26 -20.79
CA ILE A 31 1.39 19.27 -21.19
C ILE A 31 1.13 19.19 -22.70
N GLU A 32 2.18 19.08 -23.52
CA GLU A 32 2.03 19.10 -24.98
C GLU A 32 1.41 17.81 -25.54
N LYS A 33 1.74 16.64 -24.98
CA LYS A 33 1.42 15.33 -25.58
C LYS A 33 0.36 14.53 -24.84
N VAL A 34 0.22 14.73 -23.52
CA VAL A 34 -0.65 13.90 -22.67
C VAL A 34 -1.88 14.68 -22.20
N ASN A 35 -1.67 15.85 -21.59
CA ASN A 35 -2.77 16.65 -21.05
C ASN A 35 -2.53 18.17 -21.19
N PRO A 36 -2.94 18.78 -22.31
CA PRO A 36 -2.82 20.22 -22.53
C PRO A 36 -3.54 21.09 -21.48
N SER A 37 -4.63 20.58 -20.90
CA SER A 37 -5.38 21.29 -19.85
C SER A 37 -4.63 21.33 -18.50
N ALA A 38 -3.59 20.50 -18.33
CA ALA A 38 -2.80 20.50 -17.12
C ALA A 38 -2.06 21.84 -16.90
N LYS A 39 -1.80 22.60 -17.98
CA LYS A 39 -1.17 23.93 -17.90
C LYS A 39 -1.95 24.92 -17.03
N ASP A 40 -3.26 24.76 -16.95
CA ASP A 40 -4.13 25.64 -16.17
C ASP A 40 -4.30 25.18 -14.72
N GLN A 41 -3.73 24.02 -14.36
CA GLN A 41 -3.76 23.52 -12.99
C GLN A 41 -2.74 24.27 -12.12
N ILE A 42 -3.17 24.67 -10.92
CA ILE A 42 -2.37 25.45 -9.97
C ILE A 42 -1.01 24.80 -9.70
N VAL A 43 -0.97 23.47 -9.56
CA VAL A 43 0.27 22.73 -9.29
C VAL A 43 1.24 22.84 -10.47
N MET A 44 0.76 22.68 -11.70
CA MET A 44 1.60 22.79 -12.90
C MET A 44 2.05 24.23 -13.15
N GLN A 45 1.20 25.23 -12.89
CA GLN A 45 1.60 26.63 -12.96
C GLN A 45 2.74 26.93 -11.98
N ALA A 46 2.64 26.47 -10.73
CA ALA A 46 3.69 26.65 -9.74
C ALA A 46 5.00 25.94 -10.11
N LEU A 47 4.94 24.80 -10.82
CA LEU A 47 6.12 24.12 -11.33
C LEU A 47 6.74 24.89 -12.50
N LEU A 48 5.93 25.36 -13.45
CA LEU A 48 6.39 26.16 -14.59
C LEU A 48 6.90 27.55 -14.20
N GLU A 49 6.42 28.14 -13.11
CA GLU A 49 6.99 29.38 -12.57
C GLU A 49 8.42 29.18 -12.06
N LYS A 50 8.73 27.99 -11.53
CA LYS A 50 10.06 27.64 -11.03
C LYS A 50 10.97 27.12 -12.15
N ASP A 51 10.40 26.46 -13.14
CA ASP A 51 11.08 25.93 -14.32
C ASP A 51 10.30 26.29 -15.60
N PRO A 52 10.53 27.49 -16.18
CA PRO A 52 9.78 27.96 -17.34
C PRO A 52 9.99 27.15 -18.63
N GLU A 53 11.14 26.48 -18.77
CA GLU A 53 11.43 25.61 -19.91
C GLU A 53 10.70 24.26 -19.79
N GLY A 54 10.32 23.88 -18.56
CA GLY A 54 9.58 22.66 -18.26
C GLY A 54 10.40 21.38 -18.44
N ASP A 55 11.73 21.48 -18.35
CA ASP A 55 12.70 20.39 -18.47
C ASP A 55 12.71 19.46 -17.24
N GLN A 56 12.11 19.91 -16.13
CA GLN A 56 11.94 19.10 -14.94
C GLN A 56 11.19 17.80 -15.29
N LEU A 57 11.78 16.68 -14.87
CA LEU A 57 11.18 15.36 -15.01
C LEU A 57 10.06 15.15 -13.98
N MET A 58 8.99 14.52 -14.43
CA MET A 58 7.82 14.15 -13.64
C MET A 58 7.49 12.68 -13.85
N ASP A 59 7.10 12.01 -12.75
CA ASP A 59 6.57 10.65 -12.79
C ASP A 59 5.10 10.68 -13.25
N ILE A 60 4.78 9.86 -14.24
CA ILE A 60 3.47 9.77 -14.87
C ILE A 60 3.00 8.33 -14.87
N TYR A 61 1.72 8.15 -14.57
CA TYR A 61 1.06 6.86 -14.60
C TYR A 61 0.04 6.89 -15.74
N GLU A 62 0.15 5.94 -16.67
CA GLU A 62 -0.73 5.87 -17.84
C GLU A 62 -2.12 5.37 -17.44
N THR A 63 -2.18 4.45 -16.47
CA THR A 63 -3.42 3.89 -15.95
C THR A 63 -3.49 3.96 -14.43
N GLU A 64 -4.70 3.84 -13.86
CA GLU A 64 -4.87 3.68 -12.41
C GLU A 64 -4.14 2.44 -11.90
N LEU A 65 -4.09 1.38 -12.71
CA LEU A 65 -3.37 0.15 -12.39
C LEU A 65 -1.85 0.40 -12.29
N ASP A 66 -1.30 1.31 -13.07
CA ASP A 66 0.13 1.68 -13.01
C ASP A 66 0.45 2.48 -11.74
N ALA A 67 -0.47 3.35 -11.33
CA ALA A 67 -0.38 4.09 -10.08
C ALA A 67 -0.62 3.19 -8.85
N ALA A 68 -1.32 2.07 -9.04
CA ALA A 68 -1.64 1.16 -7.96
C ALA A 68 -0.41 0.38 -7.46
N GLY A 69 -0.34 0.15 -6.15
CA GLY A 69 0.77 -0.55 -5.52
C GLY A 69 0.66 -0.59 -4.00
N LEU A 70 1.81 -0.63 -3.34
CA LEU A 70 1.93 -0.69 -1.89
C LEU A 70 2.77 0.48 -1.39
N TYR A 71 2.31 1.18 -0.37
CA TYR A 71 3.13 2.14 0.37
C TYR A 71 3.43 1.63 1.76
N VAL A 72 4.69 1.70 2.17
CA VAL A 72 5.15 1.28 3.49
C VAL A 72 5.80 2.48 4.19
N ALA A 73 5.22 2.88 5.32
CA ALA A 73 5.68 4.00 6.13
C ALA A 73 6.13 3.54 7.52
N GLY A 74 7.26 4.07 8.01
CA GLY A 74 7.77 3.75 9.34
C GLY A 74 9.29 3.72 9.41
N PRO A 75 9.86 3.00 10.40
CA PRO A 75 9.16 2.38 11.52
C PRO A 75 8.49 3.42 12.44
N MET A 76 7.40 3.05 13.11
CA MET A 76 6.71 3.91 14.07
C MET A 76 7.59 4.14 15.31
N LYS A 77 7.85 5.41 15.64
CA LYS A 77 8.73 5.80 16.77
C LYS A 77 8.08 5.64 18.14
N SER A 78 6.76 5.72 18.20
CA SER A 78 5.97 5.58 19.42
C SER A 78 4.85 4.60 19.14
N VAL A 79 4.86 3.50 19.88
CA VAL A 79 3.89 2.43 19.77
C VAL A 79 3.16 2.39 21.11
N ASP A 80 1.83 2.42 21.07
CA ASP A 80 1.01 2.39 22.26
C ASP A 80 1.23 1.08 23.05
N ALA A 81 1.14 1.13 24.38
CA ALA A 81 1.31 -0.05 25.23
C ALA A 81 0.28 -1.17 24.93
N SER A 82 -0.84 -0.82 24.28
CA SER A 82 -1.90 -1.74 23.86
C SER A 82 -1.62 -2.41 22.50
N CYS A 83 -0.46 -2.15 21.91
CA CYS A 83 -0.06 -2.72 20.63
C CYS A 83 -0.08 -4.26 20.67
N PRO A 84 -0.78 -4.92 19.73
CA PRO A 84 -0.94 -6.38 19.73
C PRO A 84 0.29 -7.12 19.18
N PHE A 85 1.28 -6.39 18.65
CA PHE A 85 2.47 -6.96 18.02
C PHE A 85 3.49 -7.47 19.04
N GLN A 86 4.10 -8.60 18.72
CA GLN A 86 5.27 -9.16 19.41
C GLN A 86 6.56 -8.57 18.86
N HIS A 87 6.56 -8.15 17.60
CA HIS A 87 7.72 -7.63 16.92
C HIS A 87 7.93 -6.11 17.10
N PRO A 88 9.19 -5.63 17.23
CA PRO A 88 9.47 -4.24 17.60
C PRO A 88 9.39 -3.26 16.42
N TYR A 89 9.66 -3.69 15.19
CA TYR A 89 9.65 -2.79 14.03
C TYR A 89 8.27 -2.79 13.38
N ILE A 90 7.46 -1.80 13.71
CA ILE A 90 6.09 -1.67 13.22
C ILE A 90 6.01 -0.61 12.13
N TYR A 91 5.42 -0.98 11.01
CA TYR A 91 5.23 -0.16 9.83
C TYR A 91 3.74 -0.02 9.54
N GLN A 92 3.31 1.15 9.11
CA GLN A 92 2.01 1.34 8.50
C GLN A 92 2.11 0.97 7.02
N VAL A 93 1.11 0.24 6.52
CA VAL A 93 1.00 -0.08 5.10
C VAL A 93 -0.31 0.42 4.54
N ASP A 94 -0.23 1.06 3.39
CA ASP A 94 -1.38 1.65 2.73
C ASP A 94 -1.47 1.11 1.28
N PRO A 95 -2.66 0.70 0.82
CA PRO A 95 -2.88 0.36 -0.56
C PRO A 95 -2.93 1.66 -1.38
N ASP A 96 -1.95 1.87 -2.25
CA ASP A 96 -1.97 2.99 -3.18
C ASP A 96 -2.86 2.60 -4.37
N GLY A 97 -3.93 3.36 -4.64
CA GLY A 97 -4.79 3.16 -5.82
C GLY A 97 -5.79 2.00 -5.74
N GLY A 98 -5.86 1.26 -4.63
CA GLY A 98 -6.75 0.09 -4.47
C GLY A 98 -7.20 -0.12 -3.02
N SER A 99 -7.41 -1.39 -2.64
CA SER A 99 -7.64 -1.81 -1.24
C SER A 99 -7.06 -3.21 -0.97
N PHE A 100 -6.95 -3.58 0.30
CA PHE A 100 -6.64 -4.96 0.72
C PHE A 100 -7.88 -5.85 0.81
N GLU A 101 -8.85 -5.59 -0.06
CA GLU A 101 -10.08 -6.37 -0.18
C GLU A 101 -10.44 -6.56 -1.65
N MET A 102 -10.67 -7.82 -2.02
CA MET A 102 -11.16 -8.24 -3.32
C MET A 102 -12.17 -9.37 -3.13
N ASN A 103 -13.33 -9.21 -3.75
CA ASN A 103 -14.39 -10.20 -3.74
C ASN A 103 -15.14 -10.21 -5.10
N ASP A 104 -15.89 -11.28 -5.36
CA ASP A 104 -16.64 -11.43 -6.61
C ASP A 104 -17.67 -10.29 -6.85
N GLU A 105 -18.22 -9.70 -5.79
CA GLU A 105 -19.13 -8.55 -5.90
C GLU A 105 -18.42 -7.30 -6.42
N LYS A 106 -17.23 -6.98 -5.89
CA LYS A 106 -16.37 -5.90 -6.38
C LYS A 106 -15.88 -6.16 -7.80
N LYS A 107 -15.59 -7.42 -8.14
CA LYS A 107 -15.20 -7.84 -9.49
C LYS A 107 -16.28 -7.51 -10.52
N LEU A 108 -17.56 -7.68 -10.15
CA LEU A 108 -18.69 -7.37 -11.02
C LEU A 108 -19.04 -5.88 -11.04
N SER A 109 -19.00 -5.21 -9.89
CA SER A 109 -19.43 -3.81 -9.75
C SER A 109 -18.37 -2.79 -10.19
N SER A 110 -17.09 -3.10 -10.01
CA SER A 110 -15.98 -2.20 -10.35
C SER A 110 -14.73 -3.01 -10.77
N PRO A 111 -14.70 -3.52 -12.01
CA PRO A 111 -13.63 -4.40 -12.49
C PRO A 111 -12.23 -3.78 -12.42
N GLU A 112 -12.10 -2.49 -12.75
CA GLU A 112 -10.82 -1.77 -12.70
C GLU A 112 -10.30 -1.65 -11.27
N TYR A 113 -11.17 -1.25 -10.33
CA TYR A 113 -10.82 -1.19 -8.90
C TYR A 113 -10.45 -2.57 -8.34
N TYR A 114 -11.14 -3.63 -8.75
CA TYR A 114 -10.79 -5.01 -8.39
C TYR A 114 -9.38 -5.39 -8.86
N GLN A 115 -8.99 -4.98 -10.08
CA GLN A 115 -7.64 -5.22 -10.58
C GLN A 115 -6.59 -4.44 -9.77
N CYS A 116 -6.87 -3.18 -9.44
CA CYS A 116 -5.99 -2.39 -8.57
C CYS A 116 -5.85 -3.03 -7.18
N SER A 117 -6.94 -3.42 -6.52
CA SER A 117 -6.91 -4.14 -5.25
C SER A 117 -6.09 -5.42 -5.33
N ARG A 118 -6.31 -6.24 -6.37
CA ARG A 118 -5.56 -7.48 -6.59
C ARG A 118 -4.06 -7.20 -6.72
N LYS A 119 -3.69 -6.13 -7.43
CA LYS A 119 -2.29 -5.69 -7.53
C LYS A 119 -1.74 -5.28 -6.17
N CYS A 120 -2.43 -4.45 -5.40
CA CYS A 120 -2.02 -4.04 -4.05
C CYS A 120 -1.77 -5.25 -3.13
N ILE A 121 -2.66 -6.24 -3.15
CA ILE A 121 -2.54 -7.46 -2.34
C ILE A 121 -1.36 -8.31 -2.83
N THR A 122 -1.18 -8.43 -4.14
CA THR A 122 -0.06 -9.17 -4.73
C THR A 122 1.27 -8.53 -4.33
N GLU A 123 1.39 -7.21 -4.47
CA GLU A 123 2.58 -6.45 -4.08
C GLU A 123 2.85 -6.55 -2.57
N LEU A 124 1.82 -6.58 -1.72
CA LEU A 124 1.96 -6.85 -0.28
C LEU A 124 2.62 -8.20 -0.02
N PHE A 125 2.12 -9.28 -0.62
CA PHE A 125 2.69 -10.62 -0.44
C PHE A 125 4.07 -10.76 -1.09
N GLU A 126 4.31 -10.14 -2.24
CA GLU A 126 5.62 -10.11 -2.87
C GLU A 126 6.64 -9.33 -2.06
N TYR A 127 6.27 -8.18 -1.50
CA TYR A 127 7.10 -7.39 -0.61
C TYR A 127 7.54 -8.23 0.60
N MET A 128 6.59 -8.89 1.27
CA MET A 128 6.92 -9.82 2.36
C MET A 128 7.81 -10.97 1.86
N GLY A 129 7.48 -11.58 0.72
CA GLY A 129 8.27 -12.66 0.13
C GLY A 129 9.71 -12.27 -0.20
N ARG A 130 9.97 -11.02 -0.62
CA ARG A 130 11.32 -10.52 -0.92
C ARG A 130 12.12 -10.17 0.32
N HIS A 131 11.44 -9.78 1.40
CA HIS A 131 12.08 -9.23 2.60
C HIS A 131 12.04 -10.16 3.82
N LEU A 132 11.41 -11.34 3.71
CA LEU A 132 11.46 -12.36 4.76
C LEU A 132 12.57 -13.37 4.46
N GLU A 133 13.34 -13.71 5.48
CA GLU A 133 14.26 -14.86 5.47
C GLU A 133 13.54 -16.14 5.89
N ILE A 134 14.14 -17.28 5.55
CA ILE A 134 13.58 -18.60 5.89
C ILE A 134 13.59 -18.76 7.41
N GLY A 135 12.43 -19.08 7.98
CA GLY A 135 12.21 -19.18 9.42
C GLY A 135 11.86 -17.86 10.11
N GLU A 136 11.74 -16.75 9.38
CA GLU A 136 11.21 -15.49 9.91
C GLU A 136 9.67 -15.47 9.87
N GLU A 137 9.09 -14.74 10.81
CA GLU A 137 7.66 -14.45 10.88
C GLU A 137 7.44 -12.92 10.82
N LEU A 138 6.35 -12.52 10.16
CA LEU A 138 5.77 -11.19 10.25
C LEU A 138 4.38 -11.27 10.86
N GLU A 139 4.01 -10.20 11.54
CA GLU A 139 2.67 -10.00 12.04
C GLU A 139 2.00 -8.88 11.26
N LEU A 140 0.80 -9.14 10.78
CA LEU A 140 -0.05 -8.22 10.06
C LEU A 140 -1.26 -7.92 10.94
N TYR A 141 -1.56 -6.66 11.19
CA TYR A 141 -2.77 -6.26 11.90
C TYR A 141 -3.51 -5.14 11.19
N SER A 142 -4.83 -5.19 11.17
CA SER A 142 -5.68 -4.09 10.71
C SER A 142 -6.55 -3.56 11.85
N CYS A 143 -6.84 -2.26 11.84
CA CYS A 143 -7.85 -1.69 12.73
C CYS A 143 -8.46 -0.40 12.17
N THR A 144 -9.72 -0.18 12.46
CA THR A 144 -10.42 1.08 12.30
C THR A 144 -10.15 1.93 13.53
N ALA A 145 -9.72 3.18 13.33
CA ALA A 145 -9.54 4.12 14.45
C ALA A 145 -10.26 5.46 14.21
N TYR A 146 -10.61 6.13 15.31
CA TYR A 146 -11.05 7.52 15.34
C TYR A 146 -9.93 8.39 15.92
N GLY A 147 -9.34 9.26 15.10
CA GLY A 147 -8.22 10.11 15.54
C GLY A 147 -6.95 9.31 15.86
N CYS A 148 -6.43 9.49 17.08
CA CYS A 148 -5.13 8.94 17.49
C CYS A 148 -5.20 7.63 18.29
N GLU A 149 -6.40 7.14 18.64
CA GLU A 149 -6.57 5.90 19.43
C GLU A 149 -6.37 4.67 18.54
N ARG A 150 -5.10 4.32 18.31
CA ARG A 150 -4.70 3.13 17.57
C ARG A 150 -4.56 1.97 18.57
N PHE A 151 -4.92 0.76 18.17
CA PHE A 151 -4.75 -0.46 19.00
C PHE A 151 -5.53 -0.48 20.33
N SER A 152 -6.57 0.34 20.50
CA SER A 152 -7.42 0.32 21.71
C SER A 152 -8.22 -0.99 21.84
N ASP A 153 -8.46 -1.64 20.71
CA ASP A 153 -9.26 -2.83 20.58
C ASP A 153 -8.40 -4.09 20.40
N LEU A 154 -8.73 -5.15 21.13
CA LEU A 154 -8.06 -6.44 21.00
C LEU A 154 -8.24 -7.02 19.59
N PRO A 155 -7.28 -7.81 19.06
CA PRO A 155 -7.50 -8.59 17.86
C PRO A 155 -8.78 -9.44 17.96
N ASN A 156 -9.44 -9.61 16.82
CA ASN A 156 -10.55 -10.55 16.71
C ASN A 156 -10.01 -11.99 16.87
N LYS A 157 -10.90 -12.99 16.96
CA LYS A 157 -10.50 -14.39 17.11
C LYS A 157 -10.17 -15.08 15.76
N ASP A 158 -10.16 -14.33 14.66
CA ASP A 158 -9.95 -14.84 13.30
C ASP A 158 -8.45 -14.80 12.94
N ASP A 159 -7.61 -15.34 13.82
CA ASP A 159 -6.16 -15.45 13.59
C ASP A 159 -5.90 -16.32 12.36
N LEU A 160 -5.21 -15.76 11.37
CA LEU A 160 -4.85 -16.45 10.14
C LEU A 160 -3.34 -16.67 10.09
N MET A 161 -2.91 -17.88 9.76
CA MET A 161 -1.50 -18.19 9.51
C MET A 161 -1.29 -18.45 8.01
N ILE A 162 -0.40 -17.68 7.40
CA ILE A 162 -0.04 -17.79 5.98
C ILE A 162 1.40 -18.24 5.87
N ASP A 163 1.62 -19.29 5.09
CA ASP A 163 2.95 -19.77 4.72
C ASP A 163 3.26 -19.32 3.29
N LEU A 164 4.15 -18.34 3.14
CA LEU A 164 4.48 -17.73 1.84
C LEU A 164 5.01 -18.74 0.82
N SER A 165 5.60 -19.85 1.28
CA SER A 165 6.14 -20.89 0.40
C SER A 165 5.05 -21.71 -0.29
N THR A 166 3.82 -21.72 0.26
CA THR A 166 2.68 -22.48 -0.28
C THR A 166 1.48 -21.61 -0.64
N PHE A 167 1.49 -20.35 -0.23
CA PHE A 167 0.38 -19.44 -0.43
C PHE A 167 0.19 -19.09 -1.91
N GLN A 168 -1.04 -19.18 -2.37
CA GLN A 168 -1.45 -18.68 -3.68
C GLN A 168 -2.64 -17.75 -3.49
N LEU A 169 -2.52 -16.54 -4.03
CA LEU A 169 -3.58 -15.55 -4.01
C LEU A 169 -4.71 -16.02 -4.95
N GLY A 170 -5.88 -16.31 -4.39
CA GLY A 170 -7.08 -16.70 -5.14
C GLY A 170 -7.81 -15.50 -5.77
N ASP A 171 -9.09 -15.69 -6.11
CA ASP A 171 -9.95 -14.60 -6.62
C ASP A 171 -10.56 -13.73 -5.50
N ASN A 172 -10.59 -14.24 -4.28
CA ASN A 172 -11.20 -13.59 -3.12
C ASN A 172 -10.17 -13.48 -1.98
N PHE A 173 -9.98 -12.29 -1.43
CA PHE A 173 -9.15 -12.02 -0.26
C PHE A 173 -9.65 -10.76 0.43
N GLU A 174 -9.74 -10.80 1.76
CA GLU A 174 -10.10 -9.64 2.55
C GLU A 174 -9.24 -9.64 3.81
N TRP A 175 -8.51 -8.55 4.02
CA TRP A 175 -7.87 -8.29 5.29
C TRP A 175 -8.89 -7.65 6.25
N LYS A 176 -9.58 -8.52 6.99
CA LYS A 176 -10.71 -8.15 7.83
C LYS A 176 -10.30 -7.23 8.97
N GLU A 177 -11.27 -6.47 9.47
CA GLU A 177 -11.10 -5.57 10.61
C GLU A 177 -10.67 -6.31 11.88
N ARG A 178 -9.68 -5.76 12.59
CA ARG A 178 -9.07 -6.33 13.81
C ARG A 178 -8.44 -7.71 13.61
N GLN A 179 -8.17 -8.10 12.37
CA GLN A 179 -7.60 -9.41 12.08
C GLN A 179 -6.08 -9.38 12.26
N MET A 180 -5.58 -10.33 13.06
CA MET A 180 -4.17 -10.65 13.14
C MET A 180 -3.84 -11.76 12.13
N ILE A 181 -2.89 -11.50 11.23
CA ILE A 181 -2.39 -12.50 10.28
C ILE A 181 -0.91 -12.69 10.54
N ARG A 182 -0.48 -13.94 10.76
CA ARG A 182 0.93 -14.29 10.90
C ARG A 182 1.43 -14.87 9.60
N VAL A 183 2.49 -14.28 9.06
CA VAL A 183 3.06 -14.67 7.78
C VAL A 183 4.45 -15.22 8.02
N ARG A 184 4.69 -16.47 7.62
CA ARG A 184 6.00 -17.12 7.75
C ARG A 184 6.54 -17.53 6.40
N LYS A 185 7.86 -17.72 6.33
CA LYS A 185 8.55 -18.19 5.12
C LYS A 185 9.45 -19.39 5.38
#